data_AF-A0A8X6IH31-F1
#
_entry.id   AF-A0A8X6IH31-F1
#
_cell.length_a   1.000
_cell.length_b   1.000
_cell.length_c   1.000
_cell.angle_alpha   90.00
_cell.angle_beta   90.00
_cell.angle_gamma   90.00
#
_symmetry.space_group_name_H-M   'P 1'
#
loop_
_entity.id
_entity.type
_entity.pdbx_description
1 polymer ?
#
loop_
_entity_poly.entity_id
_entity_poly.type
_entity_poly.pdbx_seq_one_letter_code
_entity_poly.pdbx_strand_id
1 'polypeptide(L)'
;MHIFLRTDSMKKGLQPPYEGPYKIVNHTIKMFRILRHGKEVTVSVDRLNPAYVPKELVDIPVGVHRKKKVPSQSNEVLDTGKENSTGSSSRQETTTRSSLRVRFNPKYS
;
A
#
# COMPACT_ATOMS: atom_id res chain seq x y z
N MET A 1 23.87 8.46 -0.21
CA MET A 1 22.75 8.87 0.65
C MET A 1 21.53 9.11 -0.22
N HIS A 2 20.37 8.64 0.21
CA HIS A 2 19.12 8.79 -0.53
C HIS A 2 18.06 9.48 0.34
N ILE A 3 17.10 10.14 -0.30
CA ILE A 3 15.97 10.78 0.37
C ILE A 3 14.67 10.55 -0.40
N PHE A 4 13.56 10.49 0.31
CA PHE A 4 12.22 10.63 -0.25
C PHE A 4 11.83 12.10 -0.35
N LEU A 5 11.19 12.48 -1.45
CA LEU A 5 10.70 13.84 -1.69
C LEU A 5 9.19 13.91 -1.52
N ARG A 6 8.68 14.87 -0.75
CA ARG A 6 7.24 15.14 -0.64
C ARG A 6 6.72 15.87 -1.87
N THR A 7 5.64 15.38 -2.47
CA THR A 7 4.95 16.06 -3.59
C THR A 7 3.68 16.70 -3.08
N ASP A 8 3.63 18.04 -3.08
CA ASP A 8 2.54 18.85 -2.52
C ASP A 8 1.37 19.11 -3.51
N SER A 9 1.40 18.51 -4.69
CA SER A 9 0.34 18.68 -5.70
C SER A 9 -0.99 18.04 -5.25
N MET A 10 -2.13 18.57 -5.71
CA MET A 10 -3.43 17.93 -5.51
C MET A 10 -3.45 16.56 -6.21
N LYS A 11 -3.54 15.49 -5.41
CA LYS A 11 -3.42 14.11 -5.90
C LYS A 11 -4.78 13.50 -6.20
N LYS A 12 -4.80 12.60 -7.18
CA LYS A 12 -5.90 11.64 -7.33
C LYS A 12 -5.82 10.64 -6.17
N GLY A 13 -6.96 10.05 -5.78
CA GLY A 13 -7.02 9.12 -4.65
C GLY A 13 -5.97 8.01 -4.73
N LEU A 14 -5.42 7.61 -3.58
CA LEU A 14 -4.42 6.54 -3.40
C LEU A 14 -3.01 6.78 -3.97
N GLN A 15 -2.63 8.01 -4.34
CA GLN A 15 -1.23 8.30 -4.69
C GLN A 15 -0.36 8.56 -3.44
N PRO A 16 0.86 7.99 -3.36
CA PRO A 16 1.73 8.16 -2.20
C PRO A 16 2.17 9.62 -2.04
N PRO A 17 2.25 10.15 -0.79
CA PRO A 17 2.64 11.53 -0.52
C PRO A 17 4.09 11.83 -0.89
N TYR A 18 4.96 10.82 -0.78
CA TYR A 18 6.37 10.91 -1.09
C TYR A 18 6.72 10.10 -2.33
N GLU A 19 7.64 10.62 -3.13
CA GLU A 19 8.24 9.94 -4.27
C GLU A 19 9.64 9.49 -3.91
N GLY A 20 9.98 8.30 -4.40
CA GLY A 20 11.32 7.74 -4.69
C GLY A 20 12.48 7.99 -3.71
N PRO A 21 13.36 7.01 -3.47
CA PRO A 21 14.68 7.32 -2.95
C PRO A 21 15.50 8.02 -4.06
N TYR A 22 15.72 9.32 -3.91
CA TYR A 22 16.55 10.13 -4.81
C TYR A 22 17.97 10.25 -4.30
N LYS A 23 18.94 10.11 -5.21
CA LYS A 23 20.36 10.32 -4.90
C LYS A 23 20.60 11.82 -4.71
N ILE A 24 21.24 12.17 -3.59
CA ILE A 24 21.71 13.52 -3.34
C ILE A 24 23.02 13.74 -4.10
N VAL A 25 23.07 14.81 -4.89
CA VAL A 25 24.25 15.26 -5.62
C VAL A 25 25.06 16.23 -4.75
N ASN A 26 24.37 17.20 -4.13
CA ASN A 26 24.96 18.19 -3.24
C ASN A 26 23.91 18.65 -2.21
N HIS A 27 24.32 19.20 -1.07
CA HIS A 27 23.42 19.82 -0.09
C HIS A 27 24.07 21.03 0.59
N THR A 28 23.21 21.96 1.00
CA THR A 28 23.48 23.09 1.88
C THR A 28 22.56 22.95 3.10
N ILE A 29 22.73 23.80 4.11
CA ILE A 29 21.94 23.77 5.36
C ILE A 29 20.42 23.76 5.10
N LYS A 30 19.93 24.51 4.11
CA LYS A 30 18.48 24.66 3.84
C LYS A 30 17.98 23.93 2.60
N MET A 31 18.88 23.51 1.71
CA MET A 31 18.56 23.07 0.36
C MET A 31 19.36 21.84 -0.04
N PHE A 32 18.74 20.94 -0.78
CA PHE A 32 19.37 19.73 -1.32
C PHE A 32 19.22 19.73 -2.84
N ARG A 33 20.28 19.34 -3.55
CA ARG A 33 20.26 19.05 -4.98
C ARG A 33 20.19 17.54 -5.17
N ILE A 34 19.11 17.07 -5.78
CA ILE A 34 18.85 15.65 -6.03
C ILE A 34 18.78 15.34 -7.51
N LEU A 35 19.10 14.10 -7.86
CA LEU A 35 18.91 13.59 -9.21
C LEU A 35 17.50 12.98 -9.34
N ARG A 36 16.57 13.71 -9.94
CA ARG A 36 15.17 13.30 -10.19
C ARG A 36 14.94 13.17 -11.70
N HIS A 37 14.59 11.96 -12.15
CA HIS A 37 14.38 11.64 -13.58
C HIS A 37 15.55 12.06 -14.49
N GLY A 38 16.78 11.86 -14.02
CA GLY A 38 18.00 12.23 -14.76
C GLY A 38 18.30 13.74 -14.78
N LYS A 39 17.51 14.56 -14.09
CA LYS A 39 17.71 16.01 -13.97
C LYS A 39 18.04 16.38 -12.52
N GLU A 40 18.89 17.36 -12.36
CA GLU A 40 19.15 17.93 -11.04
C GLU A 40 18.03 18.89 -10.64
N VAL A 41 17.51 18.70 -9.43
CA VAL A 41 16.44 19.52 -8.87
C VAL A 41 16.84 19.98 -7.48
N THR A 42 16.63 21.26 -7.18
CA THR A 42 16.84 21.84 -5.86
C THR A 42 15.56 21.79 -5.03
N VAL A 43 15.65 21.30 -3.81
CA VAL A 43 14.52 21.10 -2.89
C VAL A 43 14.88 21.57 -1.49
N SER A 44 13.94 22.21 -0.79
CA SER A 44 14.12 22.62 0.62
C SER A 44 14.09 21.42 1.55
N VAL A 45 14.76 21.54 2.70
CA VAL A 45 14.82 20.49 3.73
C VAL A 45 13.44 20.04 4.22
N ASP A 46 12.46 20.95 4.26
CA ASP A 46 11.11 20.70 4.79
C ASP A 46 10.31 19.64 4.00
N ARG A 47 10.72 19.36 2.76
CA ARG A 47 10.04 18.39 1.88
C ARG A 47 10.79 17.06 1.79
N LEU A 48 11.79 16.82 2.63
CA LEU A 48 12.65 15.65 2.55
C LEU A 48 12.43 14.71 3.73
N ASN A 49 12.55 13.42 3.47
CA ASN A 49 12.61 12.39 4.49
C ASN A 49 13.78 11.44 4.16
N PRO A 50 14.68 11.10 5.09
CA PRO A 50 15.78 10.16 4.81
C PRO A 50 15.29 8.82 4.26
N ALA A 51 16.00 8.30 3.26
CA ALA A 51 15.77 6.96 2.73
C ALA A 51 16.92 6.02 3.13
N TYR A 52 16.63 5.10 4.04
CA TYR A 52 17.55 4.06 4.45
C TYR A 52 17.52 2.93 3.43
N VAL A 53 18.50 2.92 2.53
CA VAL A 53 18.68 1.86 1.54
C VAL A 53 19.91 1.04 1.95
N PRO A 54 19.78 -0.27 2.20
CA PRO A 54 20.91 -1.17 2.39
C PRO A 54 21.93 -1.05 1.25
N LYS A 55 23.22 -1.12 1.56
CA LYS A 55 24.31 -0.96 0.57
C LYS A 55 24.24 -1.98 -0.57
N GLU A 56 23.62 -3.13 -0.34
CA GLU A 56 23.44 -4.19 -1.34
C GLU A 56 22.38 -3.86 -2.40
N LEU A 57 21.51 -2.88 -2.13
CA LEU A 57 20.36 -2.55 -2.99
C LEU A 57 20.56 -1.26 -3.80
N VAL A 58 21.65 -0.52 -3.58
CA VAL A 58 21.90 0.77 -4.27
C VAL A 58 22.39 0.62 -5.71
N ASP A 59 22.92 -0.54 -6.08
CA ASP A 59 23.44 -0.81 -7.42
C ASP A 59 22.44 -1.55 -8.33
N ILE A 60 21.20 -1.78 -7.86
CA ILE A 60 20.16 -2.42 -8.66
C ILE A 60 19.41 -1.33 -9.44
N PRO A 61 19.41 -1.34 -10.78
CA PRO A 61 18.61 -0.39 -11.56
C PRO A 61 17.14 -0.57 -11.18
N VAL A 62 16.53 0.51 -10.67
CA VAL A 62 15.14 0.60 -10.24
C VAL A 62 14.23 0.41 -11.46
N GLY A 63 13.96 -0.85 -11.79
CA GLY A 63 13.11 -1.27 -12.90
C GLY A 63 12.51 -2.66 -12.77
N VAL A 64 12.99 -3.50 -11.84
CA VAL A 64 12.44 -4.85 -11.64
C VAL A 64 11.50 -4.87 -10.45
N HIS A 65 10.21 -4.69 -10.73
CA HIS A 65 9.14 -5.12 -9.82
C HIS A 65 9.26 -6.64 -9.64
N ARG A 66 9.97 -7.11 -8.61
CA ARG A 66 9.97 -8.52 -8.23
C ARG A 66 8.58 -8.88 -7.70
N LYS A 67 7.70 -9.38 -8.57
CA LYS A 67 6.49 -10.09 -8.15
C LYS A 67 6.95 -11.31 -7.36
N LYS A 68 6.73 -11.34 -6.05
CA LYS A 68 6.84 -12.58 -5.28
C LYS A 68 5.74 -13.52 -5.78
N LYS A 69 6.09 -14.61 -6.47
CA LYS A 69 5.17 -15.73 -6.73
C LYS A 69 4.93 -16.42 -5.39
N VAL A 70 3.67 -16.45 -4.95
CA VAL A 70 3.19 -17.39 -3.92
C VAL A 70 2.64 -18.61 -4.67
N PRO A 71 3.14 -19.84 -4.42
CA PRO A 71 2.56 -21.05 -4.98
C PRO A 71 1.68 -21.75 -3.95
N SER A 72 0.45 -22.11 -4.31
CA SER A 72 -0.28 -23.20 -3.65
C SER A 72 -1.33 -23.77 -4.61
N GLN A 73 -1.12 -25.02 -5.00
CA GLN A 73 -2.06 -25.88 -5.72
C GLN A 73 -3.04 -26.53 -4.73
N SER A 74 -4.32 -26.74 -5.11
CA SER A 74 -4.99 -28.06 -5.14
C SER A 74 -6.54 -27.97 -5.19
N ASN A 75 -7.08 -28.30 -6.37
CA ASN A 75 -8.11 -29.31 -6.75
C ASN A 75 -9.53 -29.40 -6.11
N GLU A 76 -10.54 -29.32 -7.02
CA GLU A 76 -11.77 -30.12 -7.31
C GLU A 76 -12.77 -30.54 -6.19
N VAL A 77 -14.01 -30.00 -6.16
CA VAL A 77 -15.35 -30.38 -6.75
C VAL A 77 -16.18 -31.42 -5.95
N LEU A 78 -17.47 -31.09 -5.71
CA LEU A 78 -18.75 -31.88 -5.75
C LEU A 78 -19.74 -31.39 -4.65
N ASP A 79 -20.87 -30.73 -4.99
CA ASP A 79 -22.28 -31.24 -5.09
C ASP A 79 -22.85 -31.72 -3.73
N THR A 80 -24.06 -31.46 -3.23
CA THR A 80 -25.42 -31.37 -3.79
C THR A 80 -26.38 -30.81 -2.69
N GLY A 81 -27.58 -30.32 -3.03
CA GLY A 81 -28.79 -30.57 -2.21
C GLY A 81 -29.50 -29.41 -1.48
N LYS A 82 -30.78 -29.19 -1.83
CA LYS A 82 -31.80 -28.29 -1.24
C LYS A 82 -32.40 -28.85 0.07
N GLU A 83 -32.95 -28.02 0.97
CA GLU A 83 -34.40 -28.02 1.35
C GLU A 83 -34.86 -27.07 2.50
N ASN A 84 -35.99 -26.39 2.22
CA ASN A 84 -37.09 -25.75 2.96
C ASN A 84 -37.14 -25.65 4.51
N SER A 85 -37.59 -24.50 5.04
CA SER A 85 -38.89 -24.37 5.75
C SER A 85 -39.11 -23.00 6.43
N THR A 86 -40.38 -22.60 6.42
CA THR A 86 -41.00 -21.39 6.98
C THR A 86 -41.18 -21.51 8.50
N GLY A 87 -40.86 -20.46 9.27
CA GLY A 87 -41.27 -20.39 10.68
C GLY A 87 -40.58 -19.29 11.48
N SER A 88 -41.37 -18.40 12.09
CA SER A 88 -40.91 -17.26 12.90
C SER A 88 -39.98 -17.68 14.04
N SER A 89 -38.76 -17.14 14.10
CA SER A 89 -37.89 -17.29 15.26
C SER A 89 -37.08 -16.03 15.51
N SER A 90 -37.13 -15.56 16.76
CA SER A 90 -36.33 -14.51 17.40
C SER A 90 -35.03 -14.20 16.64
N ARG A 91 -34.95 -13.04 15.98
CA ARG A 91 -33.75 -12.62 15.26
C ARG A 91 -32.61 -12.43 16.25
N GLN A 92 -31.65 -13.35 16.26
CA GLN A 92 -30.40 -13.18 17.00
C GLN A 92 -29.70 -11.90 16.52
N GLU A 93 -29.49 -10.97 17.43
CA GLU A 93 -28.97 -9.64 17.13
C GLU A 93 -27.45 -9.63 17.22
N THR A 94 -26.77 -9.61 16.06
CA THR A 94 -25.30 -9.56 16.04
C THR A 94 -24.80 -8.14 16.21
N THR A 95 -23.95 -7.95 17.20
CA THR A 95 -23.50 -6.63 17.61
C THR A 95 -21.98 -6.61 17.77
N THR A 96 -21.34 -5.52 17.34
CA THR A 96 -19.89 -5.32 17.51
C THR A 96 -19.54 -4.86 18.92
N ARG A 97 -18.24 -4.76 19.24
CA ARG A 97 -17.74 -4.33 20.56
C ARG A 97 -18.29 -2.97 21.04
N SER A 98 -18.67 -2.09 20.11
CA SER A 98 -19.28 -0.78 20.40
C SER A 98 -20.81 -0.81 20.37
N SER A 99 -21.41 -1.99 20.50
CA SER A 99 -22.86 -2.19 20.46
C SER A 99 -23.55 -1.77 19.15
N LEU A 100 -22.81 -1.70 18.03
CA LEU A 100 -23.41 -1.44 16.72
C LEU A 100 -23.96 -2.73 16.11
N ARG A 101 -25.25 -2.69 15.76
CA ARG A 101 -25.95 -3.78 15.07
C ARG A 101 -25.36 -3.96 13.68
N VAL A 102 -24.90 -5.16 13.37
CA VAL A 102 -24.37 -5.51 12.05
C VAL A 102 -25.25 -6.59 11.44
N ARG A 103 -25.58 -6.42 10.16
CA ARG A 103 -26.22 -7.45 9.35
C ARG A 103 -25.19 -8.01 8.39
N PHE A 104 -24.89 -9.29 8.53
CA PHE A 104 -24.09 -10.01 7.55
C PHE A 104 -24.95 -10.43 6.37
N ASN A 105 -24.37 -10.35 5.16
CA ASN A 105 -25.01 -10.86 3.95
C ASN A 105 -24.70 -12.36 3.85
N PRO A 106 -25.71 -13.24 3.88
CA PRO A 106 -25.51 -14.69 3.91
C PRO A 106 -24.82 -15.24 2.66
N LYS A 107 -24.69 -14.44 1.58
CA LYS A 107 -23.92 -14.82 0.39
C LYS A 107 -22.43 -15.04 0.65
N TYR A 108 -21.90 -14.53 1.77
CA TYR A 108 -20.48 -14.60 2.13
C TYR A 108 -20.21 -15.45 3.39
N SER A 109 -21.18 -16.26 3.81
CA SER A 109 -21.05 -17.14 4.97
C SER A 109 -20.59 -18.55 4.59
#